data_AF-A0A946P5G4-F1
#
_entry.id   AF-A0A946P5G4-F1
#
_cell.length_a   1.000
_cell.length_b   1.000
_cell.length_c   1.000
_cell.angle_alpha   90.00
_cell.angle_beta   90.00
_cell.angle_gamma   90.00
#
_symmetry.space_group_name_H-M   'P 1'
#
loop_
_entity.id
_entity.type
_entity.pdbx_description
1 polymer ?
#
loop_
_entity_poly.entity_id
_entity_poly.type
_entity_poly.pdbx_seq_one_letter_code
_entity_poly.pdbx_strand_id
1 'polypeptide(L)' 'MAVGDYSTDFHNVPGVRLGAVPCGIKGIDQLDLVLFEFVPGSVTAGIFTQSHFAAAPVLVG' A
#
# COMPACT_ATOMS: atom_id res chain seq x y z
N MET A 1 -0.94 -11.46 -6.31
CA MET A 1 -0.56 -10.05 -6.58
C MET A 1 -1.40 -9.57 -7.75
N ALA A 2 -1.72 -8.27 -7.84
CA ALA A 2 -2.27 -7.74 -9.08
C ALA A 2 -1.32 -8.14 -10.21
N VAL A 3 -1.78 -9.08 -11.04
CA VAL A 3 -1.00 -9.69 -12.12
C VAL A 3 -1.41 -8.98 -13.40
N GLY A 4 -0.47 -8.24 -13.99
CA GLY A 4 -0.68 -7.44 -15.18
C GLY A 4 0.47 -6.45 -15.37
N ASP A 5 0.54 -5.85 -16.56
CA ASP A 5 1.46 -4.74 -16.80
C ASP A 5 1.14 -3.58 -15.86
N TYR A 6 2.17 -2.99 -15.27
CA TYR A 6 2.02 -1.83 -14.38
C TYR A 6 2.89 -0.68 -14.87
N SER A 7 2.40 0.54 -14.67
CA SER A 7 3.13 1.78 -14.92
C SER A 7 3.52 2.43 -13.59
N THR A 8 4.67 3.09 -13.56
CA THR A 8 5.10 3.97 -12.47
C THR A 8 4.76 5.43 -12.73
N ASP A 9 4.07 5.72 -13.83
CA ASP A 9 3.57 7.05 -14.16
C ASP A 9 2.23 7.30 -13.44
N PHE A 10 2.32 7.91 -12.26
CA PHE A 10 1.17 8.15 -11.38
C PHE A 10 0.69 9.60 -11.51
N HIS A 11 -0.62 9.80 -11.63
CA HIS A 11 -1.21 11.11 -11.45
C HIS A 11 -1.08 11.56 -9.99
N ASN A 12 -0.63 12.80 -9.80
CA ASN A 12 -0.55 13.38 -8.47
C ASN A 12 -1.96 13.66 -7.94
N VAL A 13 -2.27 13.13 -6.76
CA VAL A 13 -3.51 13.41 -6.03
C VAL A 13 -3.21 14.43 -4.94
N PRO A 14 -3.75 15.66 -5.01
CA PRO A 14 -3.52 16.68 -3.99
C PRO A 14 -3.89 16.17 -2.59
N GLY A 15 -2.99 16.38 -1.62
CA GLY A 15 -3.19 15.95 -0.23
C GLY A 15 -2.82 14.48 0.06
N VAL A 16 -2.23 13.77 -0.90
CA VAL A 16 -1.67 12.43 -0.72
C VAL A 16 -0.16 12.49 -0.84
N ARG A 17 0.55 11.79 0.06
CA ARG A 17 2.00 11.58 -0.03
C ARG A 17 2.30 10.09 0.06
N LEU A 18 3.33 9.66 -0.65
CA LEU A 18 3.80 8.29 -0.63
C LEU A 18 5.30 8.26 -0.37
N GLY A 19 5.74 7.25 0.39
CA GLY A 19 7.14 6.91 0.54
C GLY A 19 7.32 5.41 0.41
N ALA A 20 8.38 4.97 -0.26
CA ALA A 20 8.77 3.58 -0.33
C ALA A 20 10.26 3.46 0.02
N VAL A 21 10.61 2.43 0.77
CA VAL A 21 11.98 2.17 1.21
C VAL A 21 12.34 0.69 1.09
N PRO A 22 13.62 0.36 0.85
CA PRO A 22 14.11 -0.99 1.04
C PRO A 22 14.35 -1.24 2.54
N CYS A 23 13.54 -2.13 3.14
CA CYS A 23 13.65 -2.53 4.55
C CYS A 23 14.20 -3.95 4.74
N GLY A 24 14.47 -4.68 3.65
CA GLY A 24 15.19 -5.97 3.66
C GLY A 24 14.31 -7.21 3.80
N ILE A 25 13.01 -7.10 3.54
CA ILE A 25 12.07 -8.22 3.51
C ILE A 25 12.22 -9.01 2.20
N LYS A 26 12.34 -8.32 1.06
CA LYS A 26 12.50 -9.00 -0.24
C LYS A 26 13.96 -9.26 -0.60
N GLY A 27 14.78 -8.22 -0.53
CA GLY A 27 16.19 -8.26 -0.95
C GLY A 27 16.87 -6.91 -0.75
N ILE A 28 18.20 -6.91 -0.89
CA ILE A 28 19.01 -5.69 -0.75
C ILE A 28 18.63 -4.70 -1.85
N ASP A 29 18.47 -3.43 -1.47
CA ASP A 29 18.13 -2.31 -2.35
C ASP A 29 16.80 -2.46 -3.12
N GLN A 30 15.92 -3.39 -2.71
CA GLN A 30 14.60 -3.55 -3.32
C GLN A 30 13.51 -2.92 -2.47
N LEU A 31 12.69 -2.05 -3.08
CA LEU A 31 11.53 -1.45 -2.41
C LEU A 31 10.52 -2.53 -1.98
N ASP A 32 10.26 -2.60 -0.68
CA ASP A 32 9.44 -3.63 -0.06
C ASP A 32 8.57 -3.15 1.11
N LEU A 33 8.78 -1.90 1.57
CA LEU A 33 7.89 -1.21 2.49
C LEU A 33 7.38 0.09 1.87
N VAL A 34 6.07 0.33 1.98
CA VAL A 34 5.41 1.54 1.49
C VAL A 34 4.54 2.14 2.59
N LEU A 35 4.51 3.47 2.65
CA LEU A 35 3.60 4.25 3.48
C LEU A 35 2.83 5.24 2.61
N PHE A 36 1.53 5.35 2.88
CA PHE A 36 0.65 6.37 2.33
C PHE A 36 0.26 7.31 3.47
N GLU A 37 0.42 8.60 3.24
CA GLU A 37 -0.02 9.66 4.14
C GLU A 37 -1.12 10.47 3.44
N PHE A 38 -2.20 10.71 4.18
CA PHE A 38 -3.34 11.52 3.73
C PHE A 38 -3.45 12.75 4.63
N VAL A 39 -3.78 13.90 4.05
CA VAL A 39 -4.01 15.13 4.82
C VAL A 39 -5.16 14.97 5.82
N PRO A 40 -5.15 15.74 6.94
CA PRO A 40 -6.24 15.71 7.91
C PRO A 40 -7.61 15.95 7.29
N GLY A 41 -8.63 15.23 7.77
CA GLY A 41 -10.00 15.30 7.24
C GLY A 41 -10.28 14.39 6.04
N SER A 42 -9.28 13.65 5.56
CA SER A 42 -9.49 12.60 4.54
C SER A 42 -10.43 11.50 5.04
N VAL A 43 -11.25 10.97 4.14
CA VAL A 43 -12.18 9.85 4.42
C VAL A 43 -11.68 8.60 3.69
N THR A 44 -11.58 7.49 4.42
CA THR A 44 -11.15 6.20 3.89
C THR A 44 -12.28 5.18 3.94
N ALA A 45 -12.33 4.29 2.96
CA ALA A 45 -13.17 3.11 2.97
C ALA A 45 -12.33 1.89 2.57
N GLY A 46 -12.56 0.77 3.25
CA GLY A 46 -11.86 -0.49 3.00
C GLY A 46 -12.85 -1.64 2.81
N ILE A 47 -12.55 -2.53 1.87
CA ILE A 47 -13.21 -3.83 1.74
C ILE A 47 -12.14 -4.90 1.91
N PHE A 48 -12.46 -5.94 2.68
CA PHE A 48 -11.50 -6.95 3.10
C PHE A 48 -11.83 -8.32 2.51
N THR A 49 -10.83 -9.18 2.42
CA THR A 49 -11.02 -10.55 1.96
C THR A 49 -11.93 -11.34 2.91
N GLN A 50 -12.83 -12.15 2.36
CA GLN A 50 -13.65 -13.11 3.11
C GLN A 50 -12.97 -14.48 3.27
N SER A 51 -11.69 -14.58 2.89
CA SER A 51 -10.94 -15.82 3.00
C SER A 51 -10.87 -16.31 4.46
N HIS A 52 -11.08 -17.61 4.66
CA HIS A 52 -10.86 -18.27 5.96
C HIS A 52 -9.38 -18.25 6.40
N PHE A 53 -8.45 -17.92 5.49
CA PHE A 53 -7.02 -17.77 5.75
C PHE A 53 -6.59 -16.29 5.69
N ALA A 54 -7.44 -15.38 6.21
CA ALA A 54 -7.11 -13.96 6.28
C ALA A 54 -5.86 -13.72 7.14
N ALA A 55 -4.94 -12.90 6.63
CA ALA A 55 -3.72 -12.55 7.35
C ALA A 55 -4.00 -11.57 8.51
N ALA A 56 -3.13 -11.56 9.53
CA ALA A 56 -3.27 -10.70 10.70
C ALA A 56 -3.57 -9.21 10.40
N PRO A 57 -2.96 -8.57 9.38
CA PRO A 57 -3.26 -7.16 9.05
C PRO A 57 -4.71 -6.90 8.66
N VAL A 58 -5.43 -7.91 8.15
CA VAL A 58 -6.84 -7.76 7.77
C VAL A 58 -7.72 -7.47 8.99
N LEU A 59 -7.32 -7.90 10.19
CA LEU A 59 -8.08 -7.72 11.43
C LEU A 59 -7.95 -6.31 12.04
N VAL A 60 -6.96 -5.53 11.59
CA VAL A 60 -6.65 -4.19 12.13
C VAL A 60 -6.78 -3.09 11.09
N GLY A 61 -7.16 -3.45 9.86
CA GLY A 61 -7.39 -2.52 8.75
C GLY A 61 -8.70 -1.77 8.87
#